data_AF-A0A427TCW4-F1
#
_entry.id   AF-A0A427TCW4-F1
#
_cell.length_a   1.000
_cell.length_b   1.000
_cell.length_c   1.000
_cell.angle_alpha   90.00
_cell.angle_beta   90.00
_cell.angle_gamma   90.00
#
_symmetry.space_group_name_H-M   'P 1'
#
loop_
_entity.id
_entity.type
_entity.pdbx_description
1 polymer ?
#
loop_
_entity_poly.entity_id
_entity_poly.type
_entity_poly.pdbx_seq_one_letter_code
_entity_poly.pdbx_strand_id
1 'polypeptide(L)'
;MARKAKVEGEARFTPKKAKNAVAVAKVLGPAVIPVVAPFAVRAAGAAREAYDRYQARKLGVSVDKLGLYTGRGAALHARIAGVADGCRELQKSEKASTADQEFAKDSLGTLEQLSASVRAAERMPTARRKSVHRAVAGELERLEGQLLHRLGL
;
A
#
# COMPACT_ATOMS: atom_id res chain seq x y z
N MET A 1 -44.99 -16.18 35.87
CA MET A 1 -44.06 -17.28 35.57
C MET A 1 -43.28 -16.94 34.30
N ALA A 2 -42.02 -16.52 34.41
CA ALA A 2 -41.19 -16.15 33.27
C ALA A 2 -40.35 -17.35 32.81
N ARG A 3 -40.65 -17.92 31.63
CA ARG A 3 -39.78 -18.91 30.98
C ARG A 3 -38.75 -18.16 30.13
N LYS A 4 -37.49 -18.18 30.59
CA LYS A 4 -36.33 -17.67 29.84
C LYS A 4 -36.08 -18.55 28.61
N ALA A 5 -35.94 -17.90 27.46
CA ALA A 5 -35.41 -18.49 26.23
C ALA A 5 -33.93 -18.89 26.43
N LYS A 6 -33.55 -20.06 25.90
CA LYS A 6 -32.15 -20.48 25.80
C LYS A 6 -31.83 -20.69 24.31
N VAL A 7 -31.16 -19.71 23.72
CA VAL A 7 -30.54 -19.82 22.40
C VAL A 7 -29.13 -20.34 22.65
N GLU A 8 -28.89 -21.63 22.43
CA GLU A 8 -27.55 -22.22 22.50
C GLU A 8 -26.91 -22.21 21.11
N GLY A 9 -25.98 -21.27 20.91
CA GLY A 9 -25.00 -21.36 19.84
C GLY A 9 -23.92 -22.39 20.22
N GLU A 10 -23.94 -23.56 19.61
CA GLU A 10 -22.87 -24.56 19.75
C GLU A 10 -21.52 -23.97 19.30
N ALA A 11 -20.54 -23.97 20.20
CA ALA A 11 -19.14 -23.76 19.84
C ALA A 11 -18.67 -24.92 18.94
N ARG A 12 -18.40 -24.62 17.67
CA ARG A 12 -18.28 -25.57 16.54
C ARG A 12 -17.03 -26.48 16.50
N PHE A 13 -16.23 -26.59 17.57
CA PHE A 13 -15.08 -27.51 17.58
C PHE A 13 -14.96 -28.24 18.92
N THR A 14 -15.37 -29.52 18.95
CA THR A 14 -15.12 -30.42 20.08
C THR A 14 -13.84 -31.23 19.84
N PRO A 15 -13.07 -31.56 20.89
CA PRO A 15 -11.78 -32.26 20.75
C PRO A 15 -11.91 -33.63 20.07
N LYS A 16 -13.05 -34.31 20.23
CA LYS A 16 -13.36 -35.57 19.54
C LYS A 16 -13.48 -35.39 18.02
N LYS A 17 -14.15 -34.34 17.55
CA LYS A 17 -14.26 -34.04 16.11
C LYS A 17 -12.89 -33.66 15.51
N ALA A 18 -12.06 -32.95 16.24
CA ALA A 18 -10.70 -32.62 15.82
C ALA A 18 -9.82 -33.89 15.64
N LYS A 19 -9.85 -34.83 16.61
CA LYS A 19 -9.11 -36.11 16.50
C LYS A 19 -9.54 -36.92 15.26
N ASN A 20 -10.84 -36.99 14.99
CA ASN A 20 -11.35 -37.70 13.83
C ASN A 20 -10.93 -37.04 12.51
N ALA A 21 -10.96 -35.70 12.43
CA ALA A 21 -10.51 -34.96 11.25
C ALA A 21 -9.03 -35.22 10.93
N VAL A 22 -8.17 -35.28 11.96
CA VAL A 22 -6.74 -35.60 11.80
C VAL A 22 -6.55 -37.03 11.27
N ALA A 23 -7.30 -38.00 11.80
CA ALA A 23 -7.24 -39.39 11.33
C ALA A 23 -7.63 -39.51 9.84
N VAL A 24 -8.72 -38.83 9.44
CA VAL A 24 -9.18 -38.80 8.04
C VAL A 24 -8.16 -38.11 7.13
N ALA A 25 -7.61 -36.97 7.56
CA ALA A 25 -6.60 -36.23 6.80
C ALA A 25 -5.32 -37.06 6.58
N LYS A 26 -4.90 -37.89 7.53
CA LYS A 26 -3.71 -38.74 7.40
C LYS A 26 -3.88 -39.84 6.34
N VAL A 27 -5.10 -40.36 6.18
CA VAL A 27 -5.41 -41.44 5.22
C VAL A 27 -5.67 -40.88 3.83
N LEU A 28 -6.49 -39.83 3.72
CA LEU A 28 -6.88 -39.27 2.42
C LEU A 28 -5.91 -38.22 1.89
N GLY A 29 -5.13 -37.59 2.77
CA GLY A 29 -4.19 -36.53 2.43
C GLY A 29 -3.25 -36.89 1.27
N PRO A 30 -2.49 -38.00 1.32
CA PRO A 30 -1.53 -38.36 0.27
C PRO A 30 -2.15 -38.50 -1.13
N ALA A 31 -3.41 -38.93 -1.23
CA ALA A 31 -4.10 -39.09 -2.50
C ALA A 31 -4.71 -37.77 -3.02
N VAL A 32 -5.21 -36.92 -2.12
CA VAL A 32 -5.91 -35.68 -2.48
C VAL A 32 -4.93 -34.51 -2.69
N ILE A 33 -3.82 -34.48 -1.95
CA ILE A 33 -2.83 -33.40 -2.01
C ILE A 33 -2.32 -33.15 -3.44
N PRO A 34 -1.88 -34.14 -4.24
CA PRO A 34 -1.35 -33.89 -5.58
C PRO A 34 -2.35 -33.21 -6.52
N VAL A 35 -3.64 -33.49 -6.35
CA VAL A 35 -4.71 -32.92 -7.18
C VAL A 35 -5.05 -31.51 -6.71
N VAL A 36 -5.17 -31.28 -5.39
CA VAL A 36 -5.63 -30.00 -4.84
C VAL A 36 -4.50 -28.98 -4.71
N ALA A 37 -3.27 -29.41 -4.45
CA ALA A 37 -2.10 -28.55 -4.29
C ALA A 37 -1.90 -27.56 -5.45
N PRO A 38 -1.92 -27.94 -6.74
CA PRO A 38 -1.75 -26.97 -7.82
C PRO A 38 -2.86 -25.91 -7.87
N PHE A 39 -4.11 -26.27 -7.56
CA PHE A 39 -5.20 -25.30 -7.49
C PHE A 39 -5.07 -24.38 -6.28
N ALA A 40 -4.67 -24.90 -5.13
CA ALA A 40 -4.39 -24.10 -3.94
C ALA A 40 -3.27 -23.08 -4.21
N VAL A 41 -2.19 -23.50 -4.88
CA VAL A 41 -1.09 -22.61 -5.29
C VAL A 41 -1.58 -21.54 -6.27
N ARG A 42 -2.36 -21.92 -7.29
CA ARG A 42 -2.93 -20.96 -8.26
C ARG A 42 -3.89 -19.97 -7.58
N ALA A 43 -4.75 -20.45 -6.69
CA ALA A 43 -5.68 -19.62 -5.94
C ALA A 43 -4.93 -18.65 -5.01
N ALA A 44 -3.88 -19.12 -4.33
CA ALA A 44 -3.01 -18.28 -3.52
C ALA A 44 -2.31 -17.20 -4.37
N GLY A 45 -1.81 -17.57 -5.55
CA GLY A 45 -1.22 -16.62 -6.51
C GLY A 45 -2.21 -15.55 -6.96
N ALA A 46 -3.43 -15.95 -7.38
CA ALA A 46 -4.47 -15.02 -7.81
C ALA A 46 -4.92 -14.07 -6.68
N ALA A 47 -5.05 -14.59 -5.46
CA ALA A 47 -5.36 -13.79 -4.28
C ALA A 47 -4.24 -12.77 -3.98
N ARG A 48 -2.97 -13.20 -4.09
CA ARG A 48 -1.82 -12.31 -3.91
C ARG A 48 -1.77 -11.21 -4.94
N GLU A 49 -1.96 -11.55 -6.22
CA GLU A 49 -1.97 -10.58 -7.30
C GLU A 49 -3.12 -9.58 -7.17
N ALA A 50 -4.31 -10.04 -6.75
CA ALA A 50 -5.43 -9.15 -6.46
C ALA A 50 -5.10 -8.18 -5.32
N TYR A 51 -4.41 -8.65 -4.27
CA TYR A 51 -3.96 -7.84 -3.15
C TYR A 51 -2.90 -6.81 -3.57
N ASP A 52 -1.89 -7.23 -4.34
CA ASP A 52 -0.84 -6.34 -4.82
C ASP A 52 -1.41 -5.28 -5.77
N ARG A 53 -2.35 -5.64 -6.66
CA ARG A 53 -3.10 -4.66 -7.49
C ARG A 53 -3.90 -3.67 -6.65
N TYR A 54 -4.55 -4.14 -5.59
CA TYR A 54 -5.28 -3.27 -4.67
C TYR A 54 -4.35 -2.25 -4.01
N GLN A 55 -3.20 -2.70 -3.52
CA GLN A 55 -2.21 -1.82 -2.88
C GLN A 55 -1.57 -0.84 -3.87
N ALA A 56 -1.22 -1.31 -5.07
CA ALA A 56 -0.70 -0.46 -6.15
C ALA A 56 -1.68 0.66 -6.51
N ARG A 57 -2.98 0.33 -6.69
CA ARG A 57 -4.04 1.33 -6.92
C ARG A 57 -4.16 2.34 -5.78
N LYS A 58 -4.07 1.89 -4.53
CA LYS A 58 -4.11 2.78 -3.36
C LYS A 58 -2.95 3.79 -3.34
N LEU A 59 -1.80 3.41 -3.87
CA LEU A 59 -0.61 4.26 -3.96
C LEU A 59 -0.53 5.04 -5.28
N GLY A 60 -1.41 4.77 -6.25
CA GLY A 60 -1.35 5.38 -7.59
C GLY A 60 -0.13 4.96 -8.42
N VAL A 61 0.46 3.79 -8.13
CA VAL A 61 1.66 3.29 -8.82
C VAL A 61 1.36 2.00 -9.59
N SER A 62 2.20 1.67 -10.57
CA SER A 62 2.13 0.35 -11.21
C SER A 62 2.50 -0.76 -10.22
N VAL A 63 1.97 -1.97 -10.44
CA VAL A 63 2.27 -3.14 -9.58
C VAL A 63 3.77 -3.41 -9.54
N ASP A 64 4.47 -3.23 -10.65
CA ASP A 64 5.93 -3.42 -10.74
C ASP A 64 6.72 -2.45 -9.85
N LYS A 65 6.17 -1.25 -9.60
CA LYS A 65 6.76 -0.23 -8.73
C LYS A 65 6.34 -0.38 -7.27
N LEU A 66 5.41 -1.28 -6.94
CA LEU A 66 4.91 -1.46 -5.57
C LEU A 66 6.04 -1.80 -4.58
N GLY A 67 7.01 -2.62 -5.01
CA GLY A 67 8.16 -3.00 -4.19
C GLY A 67 9.08 -1.83 -3.81
N LEU A 68 9.02 -0.72 -4.54
CA LEU A 68 9.80 0.49 -4.25
C LEU A 68 9.24 1.29 -3.08
N TYR A 69 7.95 1.11 -2.77
CA TYR A 69 7.24 1.90 -1.77
C TYR A 69 6.71 1.01 -0.65
N THR A 70 7.46 0.93 0.45
CA THR A 70 7.13 0.09 1.60
C THR A 70 7.14 0.89 2.90
N GLY A 71 6.58 0.31 3.97
CA GLY A 71 6.52 0.94 5.29
C GLY A 71 5.34 1.90 5.48
N ARG A 72 5.33 2.65 6.60
CA ARG A 72 4.20 3.49 7.00
C ARG A 72 4.10 4.77 6.16
N GLY A 73 5.20 5.21 5.57
CA GLY A 73 5.31 6.35 4.67
C GLY A 73 5.21 6.01 3.18
N ALA A 74 4.90 4.76 2.80
CA ALA A 74 4.88 4.31 1.40
C ALA A 74 4.05 5.22 0.47
N ALA A 75 2.85 5.62 0.90
CA ALA A 75 1.98 6.52 0.14
C ALA A 75 2.60 7.90 -0.11
N LEU A 76 3.30 8.45 0.89
CA LEU A 76 3.99 9.73 0.74
C LEU A 76 5.18 9.59 -0.21
N HIS A 77 5.96 8.51 -0.10
CA HIS A 77 7.07 8.26 -1.02
C HIS A 77 6.60 8.08 -2.47
N ALA A 78 5.49 7.36 -2.69
CA ALA A 78 4.88 7.20 -4.01
C ALA A 78 4.44 8.55 -4.59
N ARG A 79 3.76 9.38 -3.79
CA ARG A 79 3.33 10.72 -4.20
C ARG A 79 4.52 11.66 -4.46
N ILE A 80 5.55 11.66 -3.61
CA ILE A 80 6.80 12.42 -3.83
C ILE A 80 7.43 12.05 -5.17
N ALA A 81 7.51 10.76 -5.49
CA ALA A 81 8.08 10.31 -6.75
C ALA A 81 7.23 10.73 -7.96
N GLY A 82 5.90 10.67 -7.85
CA GLY A 82 4.98 11.15 -8.88
C GLY A 82 5.13 12.66 -9.15
N VAL A 83 5.21 13.49 -8.10
CA VAL A 83 5.45 14.93 -8.26
C VAL A 83 6.84 15.18 -8.86
N ALA A 84 7.86 14.43 -8.44
CA ALA A 84 9.21 14.54 -9.01
C ALA A 84 9.26 14.17 -10.50
N ASP A 85 8.51 13.14 -10.92
CA ASP A 85 8.35 12.79 -12.33
C ASP A 85 7.66 13.92 -13.10
N GLY A 86 6.60 14.52 -12.55
CA GLY A 86 5.93 15.67 -13.15
C GLY A 86 6.82 16.91 -13.25
N CYS A 87 7.66 17.20 -12.25
CA CYS A 87 8.67 18.26 -12.33
C CYS A 87 9.69 17.99 -13.45
N ARG A 88 10.16 16.74 -13.59
CA ARG A 88 11.05 16.35 -14.68
C ARG A 88 10.39 16.48 -16.05
N GLU A 89 9.09 16.18 -16.14
CA GLU A 89 8.32 16.36 -17.38
C GLU A 89 8.17 17.85 -17.72
N LEU A 90 7.88 18.69 -16.71
CA LEU A 90 7.84 20.14 -16.87
C LEU A 90 9.17 20.68 -17.40
N GLN A 91 10.32 20.19 -16.91
CA GLN A 91 11.64 20.58 -17.42
C GLN A 91 11.88 20.17 -18.88
N LYS A 92 11.32 19.04 -19.31
CA LYS A 92 11.48 18.52 -20.68
C LYS A 92 10.52 19.17 -21.68
N SER A 93 9.46 19.82 -21.20
CA SER A 93 8.49 20.49 -22.05
C SER A 93 9.14 21.58 -22.88
N GLU A 94 8.93 21.56 -24.19
CA GLU A 94 9.41 22.61 -25.12
C GLU A 94 8.80 24.00 -24.81
N LYS A 95 7.65 24.02 -24.12
CA LYS A 95 6.94 25.24 -23.73
C LYS A 95 7.36 25.76 -22.35
N ALA A 96 8.29 25.09 -21.67
CA ALA A 96 8.71 25.47 -20.33
C ALA A 96 9.42 26.83 -20.34
N SER A 97 8.92 27.76 -19.54
CA SER A 97 9.59 29.04 -19.31
C SER A 97 10.81 28.86 -18.40
N THR A 98 11.70 29.86 -18.35
CA THR A 98 12.81 29.88 -17.37
C THR A 98 12.31 29.73 -15.93
N ALA A 99 11.16 30.36 -15.61
CA ALA A 99 10.55 30.26 -14.28
C ALA A 99 10.04 28.84 -13.98
N ASP A 100 9.63 28.07 -14.99
CA ASP A 100 9.23 26.67 -14.82
C ASP A 100 10.44 25.76 -14.58
N GLN A 101 11.56 26.04 -15.27
CA GLN A 101 12.81 25.33 -15.06
C GLN A 101 13.35 25.53 -13.65
N GLU A 102 13.36 26.77 -13.17
CA GLU A 102 13.75 27.12 -11.80
C GLU A 102 12.83 26.48 -10.77
N PHE A 103 11.51 26.61 -10.95
CA PHE A 103 10.53 25.97 -10.08
C PHE A 103 10.74 24.46 -9.99
N ALA A 104 10.93 23.79 -11.12
CA ALA A 104 11.13 22.35 -11.15
C ALA A 104 12.43 21.93 -10.45
N LYS A 105 13.51 22.69 -10.64
CA LYS A 105 14.80 22.44 -9.97
C LYS A 105 14.68 22.59 -8.45
N ASP A 106 14.06 23.67 -7.99
CA ASP A 106 13.87 23.94 -6.56
C ASP A 106 12.93 22.91 -5.93
N SER A 107 11.83 22.59 -6.62
CA SER A 107 10.87 21.57 -6.19
C SER A 107 11.52 20.20 -6.04
N LEU A 108 12.41 19.79 -6.97
CA LEU A 108 13.15 18.53 -6.84
C LEU A 108 14.01 18.51 -5.56
N GLY A 109 14.69 19.60 -5.24
CA GLY A 109 15.44 19.73 -3.98
C GLY A 109 14.54 19.64 -2.74
N THR A 110 13.38 20.30 -2.75
CA THR A 110 12.39 20.19 -1.66
C THR A 110 11.87 18.76 -1.53
N LEU A 111 11.54 18.09 -2.63
CA LEU A 111 11.03 16.71 -2.64
C LEU A 111 12.03 15.72 -2.05
N GLU A 112 13.33 15.92 -2.27
CA GLU A 112 14.39 15.13 -1.63
C GLU A 112 14.39 15.30 -0.11
N GLN A 113 14.25 16.53 0.38
CA GLN A 113 14.15 16.84 1.81
C GLN A 113 12.89 16.25 2.45
N LEU A 114 11.75 16.30 1.75
CA LEU A 114 10.51 15.66 2.19
C LEU A 114 10.68 14.14 2.27
N SER A 115 11.33 13.53 1.27
CA SER A 115 11.64 12.10 1.25
C SER A 115 12.52 11.70 2.44
N ALA A 116 13.55 12.49 2.76
CA ALA A 116 14.38 12.29 3.94
C ALA A 116 13.57 12.41 5.25
N SER A 117 12.65 13.37 5.32
CA SER A 117 11.79 13.60 6.49
C SER A 117 10.83 12.43 6.74
N VAL A 118 10.24 11.85 5.69
CA VAL A 118 9.40 10.65 5.79
C VAL A 118 10.21 9.46 6.31
N ARG A 119 11.42 9.23 5.78
CA ARG A 119 12.31 8.17 6.28
C ARG A 119 12.69 8.37 7.75
N ALA A 120 12.93 9.62 8.17
CA ALA A 120 13.21 9.94 9.56
C ALA A 120 11.99 9.67 10.47
N ALA A 121 10.78 9.98 10.00
CA ALA A 121 9.54 9.78 10.74
C ALA A 121 9.24 8.31 11.06
N GLU A 122 9.71 7.35 10.23
CA GLU A 122 9.53 5.91 10.49
C GLU A 122 10.14 5.45 11.82
N ARG A 123 11.21 6.12 12.28
CA ARG A 123 11.89 5.82 13.56
C ARG A 123 11.26 6.55 14.75
N MET A 124 10.22 7.36 14.53
CA MET A 124 9.56 8.15 15.57
C MET A 124 8.36 7.42 16.20
N PRO A 125 8.02 7.76 17.46
CA PRO A 125 6.76 7.35 18.07
C PRO A 125 5.54 7.75 17.23
N THR A 126 4.45 7.00 17.36
CA THR A 126 3.27 7.10 16.47
C THR A 126 2.67 8.50 16.38
N ALA A 127 2.55 9.23 17.50
CA ALA A 127 2.01 10.59 17.49
C ALA A 127 2.91 11.55 16.67
N ARG A 128 4.22 11.51 16.91
CA ARG A 128 5.19 12.37 16.22
C ARG A 128 5.32 12.02 14.74
N ARG A 129 5.37 10.72 14.41
CA ARG A 129 5.36 10.25 13.01
C ARG A 129 4.14 10.76 12.25
N LYS A 130 2.93 10.61 12.82
CA LYS A 130 1.69 11.11 12.19
C LYS A 130 1.72 12.62 11.97
N SER A 131 2.27 13.38 12.92
CA SER A 131 2.45 14.82 12.78
C SER A 131 3.35 15.17 11.58
N VAL A 132 4.52 14.53 11.48
CA VAL A 132 5.45 14.73 10.35
C VAL A 132 4.81 14.33 9.02
N HIS A 133 4.12 13.19 8.97
CA HIS A 133 3.43 12.74 7.75
C HIS A 133 2.38 13.75 7.29
N ARG A 134 1.65 14.39 8.21
CA ARG A 134 0.68 15.44 7.85
C ARG A 134 1.35 16.70 7.34
N ALA A 135 2.44 17.13 7.97
CA ALA A 135 3.21 18.29 7.51
C ALA A 135 3.76 18.07 6.09
N VAL A 136 4.36 16.90 5.84
CA VAL A 136 4.83 16.52 4.49
C VAL A 136 3.69 16.46 3.49
N ALA A 137 2.53 15.91 3.86
CA ALA A 137 1.37 15.85 2.99
C ALA A 137 0.88 17.25 2.56
N GLY A 138 0.86 18.21 3.49
CA GLY A 138 0.49 19.59 3.19
C GLY A 138 1.48 20.32 2.28
N GLU A 139 2.79 20.06 2.46
CA GLU A 139 3.81 20.62 1.55
C GLU A 139 3.66 20.06 0.13
N LEU A 140 3.43 18.74 0.02
CA LEU A 140 3.21 18.09 -1.26
C LEU A 140 1.99 18.63 -1.98
N GLU A 141 0.89 18.85 -1.28
CA GLU A 141 -0.33 19.41 -1.87
C GLU A 141 -0.10 20.81 -2.44
N ARG A 142 0.72 21.63 -1.77
CA ARG A 142 1.10 22.95 -2.28
C ARG A 142 1.98 22.87 -3.52
N LEU A 143 2.98 21.98 -3.53
CA LEU A 143 3.87 21.78 -4.68
C LEU A 143 3.12 21.20 -5.87
N GLU A 144 2.25 20.23 -5.63
CA GLU A 144 1.41 19.60 -6.66
C GLU A 144 0.45 20.61 -7.29
N GLY A 145 -0.21 21.46 -6.50
CA GLY A 145 -1.04 22.53 -7.04
C GLY A 145 -0.27 23.52 -7.92
N GLN A 146 0.94 23.93 -7.51
CA GLN A 146 1.80 24.79 -8.33
C GLN A 146 2.27 24.09 -9.61
N LEU A 147 2.61 22.81 -9.53
CA LEU A 147 3.00 22.01 -10.69
C LEU A 147 1.85 21.89 -11.69
N LEU A 148 0.64 21.56 -11.23
CA LEU A 148 -0.55 21.44 -12.08
C LEU A 148 -0.87 22.76 -12.78
N HIS A 149 -0.85 23.87 -12.05
CA HIS A 149 -1.06 25.21 -12.62
C HIS A 149 -0.06 25.52 -13.75
N ARG A 150 1.22 25.17 -13.56
CA ARG A 150 2.27 25.36 -14.59
C ARG A 150 2.14 24.42 -15.78
N LEU A 151 1.58 23.23 -15.56
CA LEU A 151 1.21 22.30 -16.63
C LEU A 151 -0.09 22.70 -17.36
N GLY A 152 -0.79 23.74 -16.87
CA GLY A 152 -2.01 24.26 -17.47
C GLY A 152 -3.30 23.53 -17.06
N LEU A 153 -3.30 22.88 -15.90
CA LEU A 153 -4.45 22.20 -15.30
C LEU A 153 -5.08 23.02 -14.17
#